data_AF-A0A3S0U679-F1
#
_entry.id   AF-A0A3S0U679-F1
#
_cell.length_a   1.000
_cell.length_b   1.000
_cell.length_c   1.000
_cell.angle_alpha   90.00
_cell.angle_beta   90.00
_cell.angle_gamma   90.00
#
_symmetry.space_group_name_H-M   'P 1'
#
loop_
_entity.id
_entity.type
_entity.pdbx_description
1 polymer ?
#
loop_
_entity_poly.entity_id
_entity_poly.type
_entity_poly.pdbx_seq_one_letter_code
_entity_poly.pdbx_strand_id
1 'polypeptide(L)'
;TKASKVARTTLYRHFNSSTQLLAATFERLLPQVIPPEPTSGTPRERLIELLSRQADLIAEAPVQVTTLAWAALGTTETPSTDTDGTPHPSAHTLRARVVEQYRQPFDNILQSPDSRHQLGNLDLDLSMCQLVGPIVFARLTGIRAITHNDCVRLVDTFMDTYSINPATTRPEGLSR
;
A
#
# COMPACT_ATOMS: atom_id res chain seq x y z
N THR A 1 2.19 -30.28 -9.57
CA THR A 1 1.08 -31.28 -9.63
C THR A 1 0.66 -31.83 -8.27
N LYS A 2 1.50 -31.79 -7.21
CA LYS A 2 1.13 -32.31 -5.87
C LYS A 2 0.16 -31.45 -5.04
N ALA A 3 0.04 -30.14 -5.28
CA ALA A 3 -0.85 -29.28 -4.49
C ALA A 3 -2.31 -29.22 -5.00
N SER A 4 -2.57 -29.51 -6.29
CA SER A 4 -3.90 -29.33 -6.90
C SER A 4 -4.58 -30.61 -7.40
N LYS A 5 -3.93 -31.78 -7.34
CA LYS A 5 -4.45 -33.07 -7.89
C LYS A 5 -5.02 -32.96 -9.32
N VAL A 6 -4.46 -32.08 -10.14
CA VAL A 6 -4.90 -31.88 -11.53
C VAL A 6 -3.70 -32.03 -12.47
N ALA A 7 -3.93 -32.66 -13.63
CA ALA A 7 -2.92 -32.89 -14.66
C ALA A 7 -2.33 -31.58 -15.19
N ARG A 8 -1.04 -31.57 -15.52
CA ARG A 8 -0.29 -30.40 -16.02
C ARG A 8 -0.97 -29.77 -17.24
N THR A 9 -1.56 -30.58 -18.12
CA THR A 9 -2.31 -30.17 -19.32
C THR A 9 -3.60 -29.40 -19.01
N THR A 10 -4.25 -29.65 -17.88
CA THR A 10 -5.47 -28.94 -17.47
C THR A 10 -5.15 -27.57 -16.88
N LEU A 11 -3.99 -27.40 -16.23
CA LEU A 11 -3.50 -26.10 -15.73
C LEU A 11 -3.19 -25.12 -16.87
N TYR A 12 -2.53 -25.59 -17.94
CA TYR A 12 -2.22 -24.75 -19.11
C TYR A 12 -3.44 -24.43 -20.00
N ARG A 13 -4.58 -25.11 -19.82
CA ARG A 13 -5.82 -24.82 -20.56
C ARG A 13 -6.55 -23.57 -20.02
N HIS A 14 -6.37 -23.26 -18.73
CA HIS A 14 -7.03 -22.12 -18.08
C HIS A 14 -6.09 -20.94 -17.79
N PHE A 15 -4.78 -21.15 -17.87
CA PHE A 15 -3.76 -20.12 -17.68
C PHE A 15 -2.79 -20.20 -18.84
N ASN A 16 -2.83 -19.21 -19.74
CA ASN A 16 -2.00 -19.18 -20.95
C ASN A 16 -0.51 -18.92 -20.65
N SER A 17 -0.13 -18.74 -19.37
CA SER A 17 1.26 -18.73 -18.91
C SER A 17 1.37 -19.07 -17.41
N SER A 18 2.53 -19.59 -16.98
CA SER A 18 2.87 -19.82 -15.57
C SER A 18 2.75 -18.54 -14.72
N THR A 19 2.93 -17.38 -15.34
CA THR A 19 2.83 -16.04 -14.73
C THR A 19 1.38 -15.69 -14.37
N GLN A 20 0.39 -16.05 -15.19
CA GLN A 20 -1.04 -15.85 -14.87
C GLN A 20 -1.50 -16.74 -13.73
N LEU A 21 -0.99 -17.97 -13.65
CA LEU A 21 -1.26 -18.88 -12.55
C LEU A 21 -0.63 -18.38 -11.23
N LEU A 22 0.61 -17.89 -11.29
CA LEU A 22 1.26 -17.23 -10.16
C LEU A 22 0.46 -16.02 -9.70
N ALA A 23 0.00 -15.19 -10.64
CA ALA A 23 -0.81 -14.02 -10.35
C ALA A 23 -2.15 -14.38 -9.66
N ALA A 24 -2.89 -15.35 -10.18
CA ALA A 24 -4.14 -15.82 -9.56
C ALA A 24 -3.92 -16.48 -8.19
N THR A 25 -2.77 -17.13 -8.00
CA THR A 25 -2.40 -17.68 -6.69
C THR A 25 -2.04 -16.55 -5.71
N PHE A 26 -1.40 -15.49 -6.20
CA PHE A 26 -1.05 -14.30 -5.45
C PHE A 26 -2.26 -13.55 -4.89
N GLU A 27 -3.27 -13.29 -5.72
CA GLU A 27 -4.51 -12.61 -5.31
C GLU A 27 -5.20 -13.36 -4.14
N ARG A 28 -5.02 -14.68 -4.10
CA ARG A 28 -5.60 -15.55 -3.08
C ARG A 28 -4.73 -15.72 -1.84
N LEU A 29 -3.44 -15.40 -1.94
CA LEU A 29 -2.47 -15.43 -0.83
C LEU A 29 -2.32 -14.06 -0.16
N LEU A 30 -2.63 -12.98 -0.85
CA LEU A 30 -2.62 -11.66 -0.25
C LEU A 30 -3.76 -11.52 0.76
N PRO A 31 -3.49 -10.92 1.94
CA PRO A 31 -4.54 -10.48 2.83
C PRO A 31 -5.50 -9.60 2.04
N GLN A 32 -6.76 -10.02 1.95
CA GLN A 32 -7.81 -9.18 1.40
C GLN A 32 -7.96 -8.00 2.36
N VAL A 33 -7.42 -6.84 2.00
CA VAL A 33 -7.70 -5.59 2.70
C VAL A 33 -9.14 -5.25 2.35
N ILE A 34 -10.08 -5.81 3.11
CA ILE A 34 -11.46 -5.35 3.09
C ILE A 34 -11.41 -3.96 3.71
N PRO A 35 -11.75 -2.88 2.96
CA PRO A 35 -11.82 -1.55 3.54
C PRO A 35 -12.77 -1.64 4.73
N PRO A 36 -12.36 -1.20 5.93
CA PRO A 36 -13.29 -1.03 7.03
C PRO A 36 -14.47 -0.17 6.55
N GLU A 37 -15.66 -0.37 7.10
CA GLU A 37 -16.68 0.67 6.99
C GLU A 37 -16.05 2.00 7.45
N PRO A 38 -16.36 3.13 6.77
CA PRO A 38 -15.76 4.41 7.10
C PRO A 38 -15.99 4.70 8.58
N THR A 39 -14.92 4.61 9.36
CA THR A 39 -15.00 4.89 10.79
C THR A 39 -15.44 6.33 10.96
N SER A 40 -16.48 6.55 11.75
CA SER A 40 -16.84 7.90 12.18
C SER A 40 -15.68 8.48 13.00
N GLY A 41 -15.30 9.73 12.74
CA GLY A 41 -14.21 10.38 13.48
C GLY A 41 -13.42 11.37 12.63
N THR A 42 -12.52 12.08 13.30
CA THR A 42 -11.60 13.03 12.67
C THR A 42 -10.67 12.32 11.66
N PRO A 43 -10.12 13.04 10.65
CA PRO A 43 -9.08 12.48 9.76
C PRO A 43 -7.95 11.77 10.51
N ARG A 44 -7.50 12.37 11.62
CA ARG A 44 -6.48 11.80 12.50
C ARG A 44 -6.88 10.43 13.05
N GLU A 45 -8.06 10.32 13.66
CA GLU A 45 -8.53 9.07 14.26
C GLU A 45 -8.67 7.96 13.20
N ARG A 46 -9.22 8.30 12.04
CA ARG A 46 -9.37 7.38 10.92
C ARG A 46 -8.02 6.88 10.39
N LEU A 47 -7.03 7.77 10.28
CA LEU A 47 -5.66 7.38 9.88
C LEU A 47 -4.98 6.48 10.93
N ILE A 48 -5.13 6.79 12.23
CA ILE A 48 -4.56 5.96 13.31
C ILE A 48 -5.12 4.55 13.26
N GLU A 49 -6.43 4.43 13.10
CA GLU A 49 -7.09 3.13 13.03
C GLU A 49 -6.67 2.36 11.79
N LEU A 50 -6.71 2.98 10.61
CA LEU A 50 -6.28 2.34 9.37
C LEU A 50 -4.82 1.87 9.48
N LEU A 51 -3.93 2.73 9.97
CA LEU A 51 -2.52 2.42 10.08
C LEU A 51 -2.24 1.31 11.09
N SER A 52 -2.97 1.27 12.21
CA SER A 52 -2.86 0.20 13.21
C SER A 52 -3.29 -1.15 12.62
N ARG A 53 -4.41 -1.19 11.89
CA ARG A 53 -4.87 -2.40 11.20
C ARG A 53 -3.85 -2.88 10.16
N GLN A 54 -3.22 -1.96 9.42
CA GLN A 54 -2.15 -2.31 8.49
C GLN A 54 -0.91 -2.85 9.20
N ALA A 55 -0.53 -2.28 10.35
CA ALA A 55 0.58 -2.79 11.16
C ALA A 55 0.34 -4.23 11.60
N ASP A 56 -0.87 -4.56 12.05
CA ASP A 56 -1.26 -5.92 12.44
C ASP A 56 -1.20 -6.89 11.24
N LEU A 57 -1.76 -6.49 10.09
CA LEU A 57 -1.72 -7.31 8.87
C LEU A 57 -0.27 -7.57 8.39
N ILE A 58 0.60 -6.57 8.49
CA ILE A 58 2.01 -6.67 8.09
C ILE A 58 2.82 -7.51 9.10
N ALA A 59 2.49 -7.44 10.39
CA ALA A 59 3.11 -8.26 11.42
C ALA A 59 2.85 -9.75 11.16
N GLU A 60 1.60 -10.10 10.87
CA GLU A 60 1.14 -11.47 10.63
C GLU A 60 1.44 -12.00 9.21
N ALA A 61 1.85 -11.12 8.29
CA ALA A 61 2.16 -11.53 6.93
C ALA A 61 3.36 -12.50 6.88
N PRO A 62 3.32 -13.56 6.04
CA PRO A 62 4.48 -14.39 5.76
C PRO A 62 5.46 -13.61 4.87
N VAL A 63 6.21 -12.68 5.48
CA VAL A 63 7.06 -11.67 4.82
C VAL A 63 7.91 -12.27 3.70
N GLN A 64 8.48 -13.46 3.90
CA GLN A 64 9.32 -14.13 2.91
C GLN A 64 8.52 -14.50 1.65
N VAL A 65 7.29 -14.98 1.83
CA VAL A 65 6.38 -15.28 0.71
C VAL A 65 6.00 -13.97 0.03
N THR A 66 5.62 -12.93 0.78
CA THR A 66 5.27 -11.62 0.22
C THR A 66 6.43 -11.02 -0.58
N THR A 67 7.65 -11.00 -0.04
CA THR A 67 8.85 -10.49 -0.71
C THR A 67 9.21 -11.28 -1.96
N LEU A 68 9.20 -12.62 -1.91
CA LEU A 68 9.44 -13.46 -3.08
C LEU A 68 8.39 -13.23 -4.16
N ALA A 69 7.15 -13.02 -3.74
CA ALA A 69 6.06 -12.80 -4.64
C ALA A 69 6.20 -11.40 -5.29
N TRP A 70 6.52 -10.35 -4.53
CA TRP A 70 6.87 -9.04 -5.09
C TRP A 70 8.08 -9.09 -6.03
N ALA A 71 9.11 -9.89 -5.71
CA ALA A 71 10.27 -10.11 -6.57
C ALA A 71 9.87 -10.81 -7.89
N ALA A 72 8.97 -11.79 -7.83
CA ALA A 72 8.44 -12.49 -9.00
C ALA A 72 7.56 -11.60 -9.90
N LEU A 73 6.98 -10.52 -9.35
CA LEU A 73 6.20 -9.53 -10.10
C LEU A 73 7.05 -8.43 -10.77
N GLY A 74 8.35 -8.37 -10.48
CA GLY A 74 9.28 -7.37 -11.02
C GLY A 74 9.17 -5.99 -10.35
N THR A 75 10.22 -5.17 -10.52
CA THR A 75 10.24 -3.75 -10.11
C THR A 75 9.69 -2.87 -11.23
N THR A 76 9.25 -1.66 -10.88
CA THR A 76 8.68 -0.68 -11.84
C THR A 76 9.69 -0.25 -12.92
N GLU A 77 10.99 -0.48 -12.72
CA GLU A 77 12.05 0.14 -13.53
C GLU A 77 12.80 -0.81 -14.48
N THR A 78 12.58 -2.12 -14.42
CA THR A 78 13.21 -3.03 -15.38
C THR A 78 12.18 -3.57 -16.34
N PRO A 79 12.07 -3.03 -17.58
CA PRO A 79 11.53 -3.83 -18.67
C PRO A 79 12.51 -5.00 -18.83
N SER A 80 12.20 -6.12 -18.20
CA SER A 80 12.96 -7.36 -18.36
C SER A 80 12.74 -7.83 -19.80
N THR A 81 13.63 -7.40 -20.68
CA THR A 81 13.81 -7.98 -22.02
C THR A 81 14.56 -9.29 -21.86
N ASP A 82 13.84 -10.37 -21.58
CA ASP A 82 14.28 -11.70 -21.99
C ASP A 82 13.79 -11.97 -23.41
N THR A 83 14.46 -12.93 -24.06
CA THR A 83 14.68 -13.14 -25.50
C THR A 83 13.44 -13.33 -26.40
N ASP A 84 12.23 -12.95 -25.97
CA ASP A 84 11.01 -13.03 -26.78
C ASP A 84 10.07 -11.80 -26.67
N GLY A 85 10.59 -10.66 -26.19
CA GLY A 85 10.04 -9.33 -26.50
C GLY A 85 8.58 -9.03 -26.11
N THR A 86 7.92 -9.91 -25.35
CA THR A 86 6.53 -9.73 -24.93
C THR A 86 6.50 -9.38 -23.44
N PRO A 87 6.15 -8.12 -23.09
CA PRO A 87 5.81 -7.78 -21.71
C PRO A 87 4.74 -8.75 -21.23
N HIS A 88 4.82 -9.23 -19.99
CA HIS A 88 3.71 -9.96 -19.37
C HIS A 88 2.71 -8.95 -18.80
N PRO A 89 1.65 -8.54 -19.53
CA PRO A 89 0.67 -7.59 -19.02
C PRO A 89 0.06 -8.07 -17.70
N SER A 90 -0.07 -9.39 -17.49
CA SER A 90 -0.68 -9.96 -16.28
C SER A 90 0.06 -9.67 -14.97
N ALA A 91 1.41 -9.68 -14.97
CA ALA A 91 2.19 -9.45 -13.75
C ALA A 91 2.18 -7.98 -13.34
N HIS A 92 2.36 -7.08 -14.32
CA HIS A 92 2.27 -5.65 -14.11
C HIS A 92 0.85 -5.23 -13.70
N THR A 93 -0.19 -5.75 -14.36
CA THR A 93 -1.60 -5.46 -13.99
C THR A 93 -1.94 -5.98 -12.61
N LEU A 94 -1.40 -7.14 -12.21
CA LEU A 94 -1.59 -7.65 -10.87
C LEU A 94 -0.90 -6.76 -9.84
N ARG A 95 0.38 -6.44 -10.04
CA ARG A 95 1.15 -5.56 -9.16
C ARG A 95 0.41 -4.24 -8.95
N ALA A 96 -0.05 -3.62 -10.03
CA ALA A 96 -0.84 -2.39 -9.98
C ALA A 96 -2.13 -2.56 -9.16
N ARG A 97 -2.88 -3.66 -9.38
CA ARG A 97 -4.10 -3.95 -8.62
C ARG A 97 -3.84 -4.14 -7.12
N VAL A 98 -2.75 -4.80 -6.76
CA VAL A 98 -2.35 -4.98 -5.36
C VAL A 98 -2.00 -3.66 -4.72
N VAL A 99 -1.15 -2.86 -5.38
CA VAL A 99 -0.82 -1.50 -4.90
C VAL A 99 -2.09 -0.69 -4.70
N GLU A 100 -3.00 -0.72 -5.68
CA GLU A 100 -4.27 -0.01 -5.63
C GLU A 100 -5.13 -0.44 -4.44
N GLN A 101 -5.25 -1.74 -4.20
CA GLN A 101 -6.02 -2.27 -3.07
C GLN A 101 -5.49 -1.80 -1.71
N TYR A 102 -4.17 -1.72 -1.54
CA TYR A 102 -3.57 -1.21 -0.30
C TYR A 102 -3.62 0.31 -0.19
N ARG A 103 -3.63 1.02 -1.33
CA ARG A 103 -3.63 2.49 -1.40
C ARG A 103 -5.01 3.09 -1.21
N GLN A 104 -6.04 2.49 -1.81
CA GLN A 104 -7.41 2.99 -1.83
C GLN A 104 -7.96 3.43 -0.45
N PRO A 105 -7.77 2.68 0.65
CA PRO A 105 -8.23 3.10 1.97
C PRO A 105 -7.62 4.42 2.46
N PHE A 106 -6.35 4.67 2.15
CA PHE A 106 -5.68 5.93 2.52
C PHE A 106 -6.14 7.08 1.64
N ASP A 107 -6.27 6.86 0.34
CA ASP A 107 -6.76 7.86 -0.61
C ASP A 107 -8.14 8.38 -0.18
N ASN A 108 -9.05 7.48 0.21
CA ASN A 108 -10.38 7.84 0.70
C ASN A 108 -10.36 8.75 1.93
N ILE A 109 -9.42 8.54 2.85
CA ILE A 109 -9.27 9.39 4.04
C ILE A 109 -8.59 10.71 3.64
N LEU A 110 -7.41 10.66 3.03
CA LEU A 110 -6.58 11.82 2.71
C LEU A 110 -7.24 12.79 1.72
N GLN A 111 -8.09 12.28 0.83
CA GLN A 111 -8.85 13.10 -0.12
C GLN A 111 -10.23 13.55 0.39
N SER A 112 -10.64 13.14 1.61
CA SER A 112 -11.91 13.58 2.18
C SER A 112 -11.96 15.10 2.37
N PRO A 113 -13.15 15.74 2.31
CA PRO A 113 -13.27 17.19 2.47
C PRO A 113 -12.60 17.74 3.73
N ASP A 114 -12.79 17.06 4.87
CA ASP A 114 -12.20 17.46 6.15
C ASP A 114 -10.67 17.38 6.12
N SER A 115 -10.12 16.35 5.47
CA SER A 115 -8.67 16.19 5.33
C SER A 115 -8.07 17.23 4.41
N ARG A 116 -8.74 17.57 3.30
CA ARG A 116 -8.30 18.67 2.42
C ARG A 116 -8.34 20.01 3.12
N HIS A 117 -9.35 20.25 3.97
CA HIS A 117 -9.42 21.47 4.77
C HIS A 117 -8.28 21.55 5.81
N GLN A 118 -7.88 20.42 6.38
CA GLN A 118 -6.85 20.38 7.43
C GLN A 118 -5.42 20.29 6.90
N LEU A 119 -5.19 19.54 5.81
CA LEU A 119 -3.87 19.12 5.30
C LEU A 119 -3.55 19.68 3.90
N GLY A 120 -4.53 20.25 3.22
CA GLY A 120 -4.37 20.78 1.87
C GLY A 120 -4.24 19.70 0.81
N ASN A 121 -3.52 20.04 -0.27
CA ASN A 121 -3.23 19.12 -1.36
C ASN A 121 -1.98 18.31 -1.03
N LEU A 122 -2.13 17.00 -0.93
CA LEU A 122 -1.08 16.06 -0.62
C LEU A 122 -0.62 15.32 -1.89
N ASP A 123 0.68 15.05 -1.96
CA ASP A 123 1.20 13.96 -2.80
C ASP A 123 0.86 12.64 -2.11
N LEU A 124 -0.10 11.90 -2.68
CA LEU A 124 -0.62 10.68 -2.07
C LEU A 124 0.38 9.52 -2.11
N ASP A 125 1.22 9.44 -3.13
CA ASP A 125 2.25 8.41 -3.20
C ASP A 125 3.31 8.64 -2.11
N LEU A 126 3.72 9.89 -1.94
CA LEU A 126 4.64 10.26 -0.85
C LEU A 126 3.99 10.08 0.53
N SER A 127 2.72 10.45 0.68
CA SER A 127 1.98 10.28 1.94
C SER A 127 1.90 8.81 2.35
N MET A 128 1.63 7.92 1.40
CA MET A 128 1.66 6.47 1.62
C MET A 128 3.04 5.99 2.07
N CYS A 129 4.10 6.46 1.40
CA CYS A 129 5.47 6.11 1.79
C CYS A 129 5.79 6.57 3.22
N GLN A 130 5.32 7.75 3.64
CA GLN A 130 5.56 8.28 4.99
C GLN A 130 4.77 7.54 6.07
N LEU A 131 3.53 7.14 5.78
CA LEU A 131 2.67 6.44 6.75
C LEU A 131 3.06 4.96 6.87
N VAL A 132 3.17 4.26 5.75
CA VAL A 132 3.34 2.78 5.71
C VAL A 132 4.80 2.36 5.67
N GLY A 133 5.68 3.17 5.05
CA GLY A 133 7.10 2.87 4.88
C GLY A 133 7.82 2.50 6.18
N PRO A 134 7.66 3.26 7.29
CA PRO A 134 8.27 2.91 8.58
C PRO A 134 7.85 1.54 9.10
N ILE A 135 6.59 1.13 8.85
CA ILE A 135 6.05 -0.17 9.30
C ILE A 135 6.71 -1.30 8.52
N VAL A 136 6.72 -1.17 7.19
CA VAL A 136 7.36 -2.14 6.30
C VAL A 136 8.85 -2.24 6.60
N PHE A 137 9.54 -1.12 6.79
CA PHE A 137 10.96 -1.09 7.13
C PHE A 137 11.25 -1.81 8.44
N ALA A 138 10.48 -1.52 9.50
CA ALA A 138 10.65 -2.17 10.79
C ALA A 138 10.43 -3.69 10.69
N ARG A 139 9.42 -4.11 9.91
CA ARG A 139 9.12 -5.52 9.66
C ARG A 139 10.24 -6.25 8.90
N LEU A 140 10.75 -5.64 7.83
CA LEU A 140 11.78 -6.24 6.97
C LEU A 140 13.13 -6.36 7.68
N THR A 141 13.48 -5.38 8.50
CA THR A 141 14.76 -5.35 9.23
C THR A 141 14.72 -6.11 10.54
N GLY A 142 13.53 -6.34 11.10
CA GLY A 142 13.36 -6.89 12.44
C GLY A 142 13.86 -5.96 13.55
N ILE A 143 14.11 -4.68 13.25
CA ILE A 143 14.69 -3.73 14.22
C ILE A 143 13.76 -3.49 15.41
N ARG A 144 12.44 -3.56 15.20
CA ARG A 144 11.41 -3.51 16.24
C ARG A 144 10.04 -3.96 15.74
N ALA A 145 9.17 -4.35 16.66
CA ALA A 145 7.74 -4.41 16.41
C ALA A 145 7.13 -2.99 16.47
N ILE A 146 6.19 -2.71 15.55
CA ILE A 146 5.39 -1.49 15.56
C ILE A 146 4.18 -1.71 16.45
N THR A 147 3.99 -0.82 17.42
CA THR A 147 2.85 -0.85 18.34
C THR A 147 1.76 0.13 17.89
N HIS A 148 0.57 0.04 18.49
CA HIS A 148 -0.47 1.05 18.31
C HIS A 148 0.01 2.46 18.68
N ASN A 149 0.81 2.62 19.74
CA ASN A 149 1.37 3.92 20.13
C ASN A 149 2.30 4.48 19.05
N ASP A 150 3.08 3.62 18.40
CA ASP A 150 3.90 4.05 17.26
C ASP A 150 3.05 4.51 16.09
N CYS A 151 1.93 3.84 15.81
CA CYS A 151 0.98 4.27 14.78
C CYS A 151 0.39 5.66 15.11
N VAL A 152 0.03 5.91 16.37
CA VAL A 152 -0.41 7.24 16.83
C VAL A 152 0.66 8.29 16.56
N ARG A 153 1.91 8.03 16.96
CA ARG A 153 3.02 8.98 16.76
C ARG A 153 3.35 9.23 15.29
N LEU A 154 3.28 8.21 14.45
CA LEU A 154 3.50 8.33 13.00
C LEU A 154 2.43 9.23 12.38
N VAL A 155 1.15 9.00 12.71
CA VAL A 155 0.06 9.85 12.23
C VAL A 155 0.19 11.26 12.76
N ASP A 156 0.48 11.45 14.05
CA ASP A 156 0.63 12.80 14.62
C ASP A 156 1.75 13.58 13.92
N THR A 157 2.91 12.94 13.71
CA THR A 157 4.03 13.57 12.99
C THR A 157 3.64 13.92 11.55
N PHE A 158 2.90 13.05 10.87
CA PHE A 158 2.39 13.31 9.53
C PHE A 158 1.43 14.49 9.52
N MET A 159 0.45 14.51 10.43
CA MET A 159 -0.51 15.61 10.56
C MET A 159 0.20 16.93 10.87
N ASP A 160 1.18 16.95 11.76
CA ASP A 160 1.95 18.16 12.11
C ASP A 160 2.76 18.69 10.92
N THR A 161 3.30 17.79 10.08
CA THR A 161 4.08 18.15 8.89
C THR A 161 3.23 18.86 7.84
N TYR A 162 1.97 18.44 7.68
CA TYR A 162 1.09 18.91 6.60
C TYR A 162 -0.05 19.82 7.06
N SER A 163 -0.23 20.01 8.37
CA SER A 163 -1.30 20.86 8.89
C SER A 163 -1.18 22.28 8.33
N ILE A 164 -2.26 22.75 7.70
CA ILE A 164 -2.35 24.13 7.23
C ILE A 164 -2.40 25.01 8.48
N ASN A 165 -1.28 25.63 8.82
CA ASN A 165 -1.24 26.59 9.92
C ASN A 165 -1.87 27.91 9.44
N PRO A 166 -3.01 28.36 10.02
CA PRO A 166 -3.64 29.61 9.62
C PRO A 166 -2.80 30.86 9.91
N ALA A 167 -1.67 30.73 10.63
CA ALA A 167 -0.81 31.86 10.98
C ALA A 167 0.19 32.28 9.88
N THR A 168 0.43 31.47 8.84
CA THR A 168 1.46 31.74 7.82
C THR A 168 0.94 32.55 6.62
N THR A 169 -0.36 32.79 6.51
CA THR A 169 -0.96 33.68 5.50
C THR A 169 -1.27 35.06 6.08
N ARG A 170 -0.27 35.76 6.60
CA ARG A 170 -0.35 37.23 6.76
C ARG A 170 0.24 37.87 5.50
N PRO A 171 -0.52 38.68 4.73
CA PRO A 171 0.02 39.33 3.56
C PRO A 171 1.08 40.35 4.00
N GLU A 172 2.34 40.07 3.69
CA GLU A 172 3.37 41.11 3.68
C GLU A 172 3.02 42.11 2.58
N GLY A 173 2.89 43.39 2.97
CA GLY A 173 3.02 44.49 2.02
C GLY A 173 1.73 45.20 1.63
N LEU A 174 1.03 45.80 2.59
CA LEU A 174 0.47 47.14 2.35
C LEU A 174 1.08 48.10 3.37
N SER A 175 2.12 48.80 2.97
CA SER A 175 2.56 50.03 3.64
C SER A 175 3.19 50.98 2.65
N ARG A 176 2.36 51.97 2.31
CA ARG A 176 2.65 53.38 1.99
C ARG A 176 3.36 53.71 0.68
#